data_AF-A0A922NWV5-F1
#
_entry.id   AF-A0A922NWV5-F1
#
_cell.length_a   1.000
_cell.length_b   1.000
_cell.length_c   1.000
_cell.angle_alpha   90.00
_cell.angle_beta   90.00
_cell.angle_gamma   90.00
#
_symmetry.space_group_name_H-M   'P 1'
#
loop_
_entity.id
_entity.type
_entity.pdbx_description
1 polymer ?
#
loop_
_entity_poly.entity_id
_entity_poly.type
_entity_poly.pdbx_seq_one_letter_code
_entity_poly.pdbx_strand_id
1 'polypeptide(L)'
;MRHQYHRGFGRTFSPPDDHSGPDHARGPHRGHKPASRLFDYGDLRLLILSMIAQNPCHGYELIKAIEEKFGGAYVPSPGVIYPTLSWLDDMGFAHVAPEESGRKTYAITPEGKAFLTANRKGVDQLIARGISATQSGRRNASPQVLEAMGKLKAALRMRFKDGPLTDQSVAQIVDVINKAAEDVETSK
;
A
#
# COMPACT_ATOMS: atom_id res chain seq x y z
N MET A 1 -3.41 -60.51 -48.28
CA MET A 1 -4.26 -60.68 -47.09
C MET A 1 -4.28 -59.35 -46.34
N ARG A 2 -5.30 -58.50 -46.52
CA ARG A 2 -6.50 -58.42 -45.65
C ARG A 2 -6.17 -58.56 -44.15
N HIS A 3 -6.19 -57.49 -43.38
CA HIS A 3 -7.36 -57.12 -42.58
C HIS A 3 -7.18 -55.78 -41.85
N GLN A 4 -8.24 -55.00 -41.94
CA GLN A 4 -8.53 -53.72 -41.32
C GLN A 4 -9.31 -53.99 -40.03
N TYR A 5 -9.09 -53.20 -38.97
CA TYR A 5 -10.11 -52.94 -37.96
C TYR A 5 -10.14 -51.47 -37.56
N HIS A 6 -11.33 -50.89 -37.78
CA HIS A 6 -11.78 -49.60 -37.32
C HIS A 6 -12.15 -49.59 -35.84
N ARG A 7 -11.89 -48.46 -35.17
CA ARG A 7 -12.78 -47.74 -34.23
C ARG A 7 -12.37 -46.26 -34.38
N GLY A 8 -13.20 -45.29 -34.71
CA GLY A 8 -14.64 -45.14 -34.47
C GLY A 8 -14.83 -43.97 -33.49
N PHE A 9 -14.64 -42.73 -33.94
CA PHE A 9 -15.10 -41.53 -33.21
C PHE A 9 -16.16 -40.83 -34.05
N GLY A 10 -17.41 -41.15 -33.71
CA GLY A 10 -18.61 -40.52 -34.24
C GLY A 10 -18.94 -39.23 -33.47
N ARG A 11 -19.35 -38.24 -34.26
CA ARG A 11 -20.00 -36.97 -33.93
C ARG A 11 -20.99 -37.08 -32.75
N THR A 12 -21.04 -36.05 -31.90
CA THR A 12 -22.11 -35.02 -31.84
C THR A 12 -21.95 -34.19 -30.56
N PHE A 13 -21.89 -32.85 -30.69
CA PHE A 13 -22.57 -31.98 -29.74
C PHE A 13 -22.90 -30.66 -30.43
N SER A 14 -24.18 -30.47 -30.71
CA SER A 14 -24.75 -29.17 -31.05
C SER A 14 -24.88 -28.32 -29.77
N PRO A 15 -24.82 -26.98 -29.86
CA PRO A 15 -25.06 -26.12 -28.71
C PRO A 15 -26.57 -26.00 -28.42
N PRO A 16 -27.00 -25.89 -27.15
CA PRO A 16 -28.33 -25.39 -26.85
C PRO A 16 -28.28 -23.86 -26.67
N ASP A 17 -29.12 -23.19 -27.44
CA ASP A 17 -29.52 -21.80 -27.23
C ASP A 17 -30.49 -21.68 -26.03
N ASP A 18 -30.38 -20.52 -25.36
CA ASP A 18 -31.38 -19.79 -24.58
C ASP A 18 -31.98 -20.41 -23.31
N HIS A 19 -31.55 -19.88 -22.17
CA HIS A 19 -32.46 -19.51 -21.08
C HIS A 19 -32.02 -18.20 -20.42
N SER A 20 -32.60 -17.10 -20.88
CA SER A 20 -33.21 -16.04 -20.05
C SER A 20 -32.94 -16.08 -18.54
N GLY A 21 -32.14 -15.14 -18.04
CA GLY A 21 -32.03 -14.79 -16.61
C GLY A 21 -31.98 -13.27 -16.44
N PRO A 22 -32.69 -12.69 -15.46
CA PRO A 22 -32.90 -11.25 -15.37
C PRO A 22 -31.69 -10.51 -14.81
N ASP A 23 -31.55 -9.27 -15.27
CA ASP A 23 -30.77 -8.16 -14.72
C ASP A 23 -30.10 -8.37 -13.35
N HIS A 24 -28.83 -8.74 -13.38
CA HIS A 24 -27.89 -8.24 -12.39
C HIS A 24 -27.15 -7.07 -13.01
N ALA A 25 -27.72 -5.89 -12.76
CA ALA A 25 -27.04 -4.62 -12.84
C ALA A 25 -25.62 -4.78 -12.32
N ARG A 26 -24.64 -4.80 -13.23
CA ARG A 26 -23.29 -4.38 -12.91
C ARG A 26 -23.42 -2.94 -12.44
N GLY A 27 -23.55 -2.78 -11.13
CA GLY A 27 -23.42 -1.50 -10.48
C GLY A 27 -22.14 -0.87 -11.02
N PRO A 28 -22.13 0.43 -11.32
CA PRO A 28 -20.93 1.08 -11.81
C PRO A 28 -19.86 0.79 -10.77
N HIS A 29 -18.83 0.03 -11.18
CA HIS A 29 -17.58 0.01 -10.45
C HIS A 29 -17.21 1.47 -10.36
N ARG A 30 -17.45 2.04 -9.17
CA ARG A 30 -17.10 3.38 -8.78
C ARG A 30 -15.59 3.32 -8.81
N GLY A 31 -15.05 3.55 -10.01
CA GLY A 31 -13.63 3.68 -10.23
C GLY A 31 -13.21 4.69 -9.21
N HIS A 32 -12.53 4.21 -8.16
CA HIS A 32 -11.70 5.04 -7.34
C HIS A 32 -10.90 5.83 -8.35
N LYS A 33 -11.25 7.11 -8.52
CA LYS A 33 -10.44 8.05 -9.30
C LYS A 33 -9.05 7.82 -8.74
N PRO A 34 -8.07 7.35 -9.53
CA PRO A 34 -6.77 7.01 -8.98
C PRO A 34 -6.30 8.25 -8.25
N ALA A 35 -6.27 8.16 -6.91
CA ALA A 35 -5.87 9.26 -6.06
C ALA A 35 -4.57 9.76 -6.67
N SER A 36 -4.54 11.04 -7.06
CA SER A 36 -3.38 11.69 -7.68
C SER A 36 -2.13 11.16 -6.97
N ARG A 37 -1.32 10.36 -7.65
CA ARG A 37 -0.27 9.59 -6.98
C ARG A 37 0.68 10.59 -6.36
N LEU A 38 0.71 10.61 -5.02
CA LEU A 38 1.55 11.51 -4.24
C LEU A 38 3.04 11.33 -4.58
N PHE A 39 3.40 10.13 -5.05
CA PHE A 39 4.71 9.76 -5.56
C PHE A 39 4.56 8.89 -6.82
N ASP A 40 5.37 9.16 -7.84
CA ASP A 40 5.58 8.21 -8.93
C ASP A 40 6.59 7.11 -8.52
N TYR A 41 6.90 6.19 -9.44
CA TYR A 41 7.82 5.08 -9.14
C TYR A 41 9.27 5.54 -8.93
N GLY A 42 9.73 6.59 -9.62
CA GLY A 42 11.09 7.12 -9.48
C GLY A 42 11.25 7.84 -8.15
N ASP A 43 10.27 8.67 -7.83
CA ASP A 43 10.10 9.35 -6.55
C ASP A 43 10.15 8.36 -5.39
N LEU A 44 9.38 7.28 -5.48
CA LEU A 44 9.31 6.29 -4.42
C LEU A 44 10.63 5.53 -4.22
N ARG A 45 11.36 5.19 -5.30
CA ARG A 45 12.69 4.58 -5.21
C ARG A 45 13.65 5.47 -4.44
N LEU A 46 13.67 6.75 -4.78
CA LEU A 46 14.56 7.73 -4.18
C LEU A 46 14.21 7.98 -2.70
N LEU A 47 12.91 8.03 -2.38
CA LEU A 47 12.41 8.10 -1.01
C LEU A 47 12.83 6.88 -0.19
N ILE A 48 12.55 5.67 -0.68
CA ILE A 48 12.87 4.41 0.02
C ILE A 48 14.37 4.32 0.29
N LEU A 49 15.19 4.59 -0.73
CA LEU A 49 16.64 4.59 -0.57
C LEU A 49 17.09 5.60 0.50
N SER A 50 16.49 6.80 0.54
CA SER A 50 16.80 7.81 1.56
C SER A 50 16.44 7.38 2.99
N MET A 51 15.45 6.50 3.15
CA MET A 51 15.04 5.96 4.46
C MET A 51 15.97 4.83 4.89
N ILE A 52 16.32 3.92 3.98
CA ILE A 52 17.31 2.85 4.20
C ILE A 52 18.68 3.47 4.58
N ALA A 53 19.03 4.63 4.00
CA ALA A 53 20.26 5.34 4.32
C ALA A 53 20.31 5.86 5.76
N GLN A 54 19.15 6.18 6.35
CA GLN A 54 19.07 6.68 7.72
C GLN A 54 19.19 5.52 8.71
N ASN A 55 18.44 4.45 8.49
CA ASN A 55 18.51 3.23 9.28
C ASN A 55 18.22 2.02 8.37
N PRO A 56 19.01 0.93 8.46
CA PRO A 56 18.63 -0.34 7.87
C PRO A 56 17.24 -0.75 8.35
N CYS A 57 16.39 -1.22 7.44
CA CYS A 57 14.99 -1.49 7.76
C CYS A 57 14.39 -2.60 6.91
N HIS A 58 13.30 -3.18 7.42
CA HIS A 58 12.49 -4.15 6.71
C HIS A 58 11.45 -3.47 5.79
N GLY A 59 10.98 -4.19 4.78
CA GLY A 59 9.96 -3.68 3.85
C GLY A 59 8.66 -3.25 4.54
N TYR A 60 8.22 -3.96 5.57
CA TYR A 60 7.03 -3.57 6.34
C TYR A 60 7.25 -2.34 7.23
N GLU A 61 8.46 -2.17 7.76
CA GLU A 61 8.82 -0.96 8.52
C GLU A 61 8.84 0.27 7.63
N LEU A 62 9.29 0.13 6.38
CA LEU A 62 9.20 1.19 5.38
C LEU A 62 7.76 1.61 5.09
N ILE A 63 6.82 0.67 4.98
CA ILE A 63 5.39 0.98 4.81
C ILE A 63 4.91 1.87 5.96
N LYS A 64 5.15 1.45 7.21
CA LYS A 64 4.74 2.20 8.41
C LYS A 64 5.42 3.55 8.51
N ALA A 65 6.73 3.61 8.26
CA ALA A 65 7.49 4.84 8.37
C ALA A 65 7.06 5.86 7.30
N ILE A 66 6.71 5.41 6.09
CA ILE A 66 6.17 6.28 5.04
C ILE A 66 4.77 6.79 5.42
N GLU A 67 3.89 5.90 5.89
CA GLU A 67 2.57 6.28 6.41
C GLU A 67 2.66 7.35 7.50
N GLU A 68 3.53 7.14 8.49
CA GLU A 68 3.71 8.07 9.61
C GLU A 68 4.28 9.42 9.13
N LYS A 69 5.32 9.38 8.28
CA LYS A 69 5.98 10.58 7.73
C LYS A 69 5.01 11.46 6.96
N PHE A 70 4.05 10.87 6.27
CA PHE A 70 3.02 11.58 5.51
C PHE A 70 1.64 11.56 6.18
N GLY A 71 1.59 11.33 7.49
CA GLY A 71 0.36 11.45 8.29
C GLY A 71 -0.85 10.68 7.75
N GLY A 72 -0.62 9.53 7.10
CA GLY A 72 -1.65 8.70 6.48
C GLY A 72 -2.12 9.14 5.10
N ALA A 73 -1.66 10.28 4.56
CA ALA A 73 -2.06 10.74 3.23
C ALA A 73 -1.48 9.87 2.10
N TYR A 74 -0.44 9.10 2.40
CA TYR A 74 0.11 8.10 1.49
C TYR A 74 0.59 6.89 2.27
N VAL A 75 0.03 5.73 1.92
CA VAL A 75 0.47 4.43 2.44
C VAL A 75 0.81 3.54 1.26
N PRO A 76 2.09 3.22 1.03
CA PRO A 76 2.50 2.39 -0.08
C PRO A 76 2.10 0.93 0.18
N SER A 77 1.59 0.25 -0.84
CA SER A 77 1.24 -1.16 -0.71
C SER A 77 2.49 -2.06 -0.74
N PRO A 78 2.41 -3.28 -0.16
CA PRO A 78 3.44 -4.29 -0.32
C PRO A 78 3.86 -4.53 -1.77
N GLY A 79 2.88 -4.54 -2.69
CA GLY A 79 3.09 -4.76 -4.13
C GLY A 79 3.87 -3.64 -4.83
N VAL A 80 4.11 -2.51 -4.17
CA VAL A 80 5.00 -1.46 -4.68
C VAL A 80 6.34 -1.46 -3.94
N ILE A 81 6.32 -1.70 -2.62
CA ILE A 81 7.52 -1.67 -1.78
C ILE A 81 8.49 -2.79 -2.12
N TYR A 82 8.02 -4.04 -2.15
CA TYR A 82 8.94 -5.17 -2.34
C TYR A 82 9.57 -5.21 -3.74
N PRO A 83 8.84 -4.93 -4.83
CA PRO A 83 9.48 -4.77 -6.14
C PRO A 83 10.47 -3.61 -6.19
N THR A 84 10.21 -2.53 -5.46
CA THR A 84 11.14 -1.39 -5.40
C THR A 84 12.42 -1.76 -4.64
N LEU A 85 12.30 -2.50 -3.54
CA LEU A 85 13.45 -3.01 -2.79
C LEU A 85 14.28 -3.99 -3.61
N SER A 86 13.63 -4.91 -4.32
CA SER A 86 14.33 -5.82 -5.27
C SER A 86 15.09 -5.02 -6.31
N TRP A 87 14.45 -4.01 -6.91
CA TRP A 87 15.11 -3.16 -7.89
C TRP A 87 16.31 -2.39 -7.32
N LEU A 88 16.23 -1.89 -6.08
CA LEU A 88 17.34 -1.20 -5.42
C LEU A 88 18.51 -2.15 -5.12
N ASP A 89 18.22 -3.41 -4.79
CA ASP A 89 19.20 -4.49 -4.60
C ASP A 89 19.86 -4.86 -5.94
N ASP A 90 19.05 -5.11 -6.97
CA ASP A 90 19.51 -5.45 -8.34
C ASP A 90 20.40 -4.36 -8.96
N MET A 91 20.10 -3.09 -8.67
CA MET A 91 20.90 -1.94 -9.12
C MET A 91 22.13 -1.67 -8.25
N GLY A 92 22.33 -2.43 -7.16
CA GLY A 92 23.45 -2.27 -6.24
C GLY A 92 23.38 -1.01 -5.38
N PHE A 93 22.21 -0.40 -5.20
CA PHE A 93 22.02 0.78 -4.34
C PHE A 93 21.68 0.41 -2.89
N ALA A 94 21.06 -0.75 -2.69
CA ALA A 94 20.86 -1.37 -1.40
C ALA A 94 21.36 -2.82 -1.47
N HIS A 95 21.47 -3.47 -0.31
CA HIS A 95 21.72 -4.90 -0.22
C HIS A 95 20.97 -5.50 0.95
N VAL A 96 20.69 -6.80 0.89
CA VAL A 96 20.15 -7.54 2.03
C VAL A 96 21.26 -7.77 3.05
N ALA A 97 21.12 -7.16 4.23
CA ALA A 97 22.00 -7.41 5.36
C ALA A 97 21.75 -8.82 5.93
N PRO A 98 22.79 -9.54 6.36
CA PRO A 98 22.64 -10.84 6.98
C PRO A 98 21.92 -10.71 8.33
N GLU A 99 20.81 -11.43 8.50
CA GLU A 99 20.07 -11.52 9.75
C GLU A 99 19.72 -12.97 10.11
N GLU A 100 19.78 -13.28 11.40
CA GLU A 100 19.38 -14.58 11.97
C GLU A 100 17.85 -14.77 11.98
N SER A 101 17.09 -13.67 11.92
CA SER A 101 15.63 -13.66 12.08
C SER A 101 14.85 -14.23 10.88
N GLY A 102 15.50 -14.59 9.77
CA GLY A 102 14.84 -15.00 8.53
C GLY A 102 14.05 -13.89 7.82
N ARG A 103 14.12 -12.65 8.32
CA ARG A 103 13.54 -11.45 7.69
C ARG A 103 14.64 -10.69 6.96
N LYS A 104 14.35 -10.21 5.75
CA LYS A 104 15.31 -9.43 4.96
C LYS A 104 15.36 -7.99 5.47
N THR A 105 16.52 -7.57 5.96
CA THR A 105 16.82 -6.17 6.26
C THR A 105 17.60 -5.57 5.11
N TYR A 106 17.20 -4.40 4.65
CA TYR A 106 17.90 -3.71 3.58
C TYR A 106 18.81 -2.64 4.18
N ALA A 107 20.05 -2.59 3.70
CA ALA A 107 21.04 -1.59 4.06
C ALA A 107 21.61 -0.91 2.81
N ILE A 108 21.96 0.36 2.92
CA ILE A 108 22.47 1.14 1.78
C ILE A 108 23.92 0.76 1.44
N THR A 109 24.26 0.73 0.15
CA THR A 109 25.63 0.51 -0.35
C THR A 109 26.39 1.83 -0.52
N PRO A 110 27.72 1.82 -0.71
CA PRO A 110 28.48 3.01 -1.09
C PRO A 110 27.94 3.68 -2.36
N GLU A 111 27.57 2.90 -3.37
CA GLU A 111 26.99 3.36 -4.64
C GLU A 111 25.64 4.03 -4.40
N GLY A 112 24.78 3.43 -3.57
CA GLY A 112 23.51 4.01 -3.16
C GLY A 112 23.68 5.34 -2.41
N LYS A 113 24.69 5.46 -1.54
CA LYS A 113 25.02 6.72 -0.85
C LYS A 113 25.46 7.81 -1.82
N ALA A 114 26.29 7.46 -2.80
CA ALA A 114 26.71 8.39 -3.85
C ALA A 114 25.50 8.85 -4.70
N PHE A 115 24.64 7.91 -5.09
CA PHE A 115 23.41 8.19 -5.83
C PHE A 115 22.47 9.13 -5.03
N LEU A 116 22.25 8.87 -3.74
CA LEU A 116 21.47 9.76 -2.89
C LEU A 116 22.07 11.15 -2.74
N THR A 117 23.39 11.24 -2.62
CA THR A 117 24.09 12.52 -2.48
C THR A 117 23.88 13.36 -3.75
N ALA A 118 24.03 12.75 -4.92
CA ALA A 118 23.78 13.41 -6.21
C ALA A 118 22.31 13.87 -6.36
N ASN A 119 21.37 13.13 -5.77
CA ASN A 119 19.93 13.38 -5.87
C ASN A 119 19.32 14.05 -4.63
N ARG A 120 20.15 14.60 -3.72
CA ARG A 120 19.68 15.09 -2.41
C ARG A 120 18.60 16.16 -2.52
N LYS A 121 18.77 17.11 -3.45
CA LYS A 121 17.77 18.15 -3.72
C LYS A 121 16.42 17.56 -4.13
N GLY A 122 16.42 16.50 -4.93
CA GLY A 122 15.22 15.79 -5.35
C GLY A 122 14.51 15.11 -4.17
N VAL A 123 15.28 14.44 -3.30
CA VAL A 123 14.75 13.85 -2.04
C VAL A 123 14.07 14.92 -1.19
N ASP A 124 14.75 16.05 -0.97
CA ASP A 124 14.24 17.10 -0.09
C ASP A 124 12.96 17.73 -0.66
N GLN A 125 12.91 17.98 -1.97
CA GLN A 125 11.71 18.49 -2.66
C GLN A 125 10.54 17.49 -2.59
N LEU A 126 10.81 16.21 -2.77
CA LEU A 126 9.83 15.14 -2.69
C LEU A 126 9.20 15.05 -1.30
N ILE A 127 10.04 15.09 -0.26
CA ILE A 127 9.57 15.07 1.12
C ILE A 127 8.76 16.32 1.43
N ALA A 128 9.23 17.50 1.00
CA ALA A 128 8.52 18.76 1.20
C ALA A 128 7.15 18.76 0.51
N ARG A 129 7.06 18.23 -0.72
CA ARG A 129 5.79 18.05 -1.46
C ARG A 129 4.84 17.15 -0.70
N GLY A 130 5.33 16.00 -0.23
CA GLY A 130 4.53 15.05 0.55
C GLY A 130 3.99 15.67 1.83
N ILE A 131 4.84 16.34 2.62
CA ILE A 131 4.42 17.01 3.85
C ILE A 131 3.42 18.13 3.55
N SER A 132 3.67 18.95 2.52
CA SER A 132 2.78 20.06 2.18
C SER A 132 1.38 19.58 1.79
N ALA A 133 1.28 18.48 1.04
CA ALA A 133 0.00 17.86 0.72
C ALA A 133 -0.80 17.46 1.98
N THR A 134 -0.11 16.92 2.99
CA THR A 134 -0.76 16.58 4.28
C THR A 134 -1.20 17.80 5.07
N GLN A 135 -0.43 18.89 4.99
CA GLN A 135 -0.72 20.12 5.72
C GLN A 135 -1.86 20.91 5.08
N SER A 136 -2.02 20.87 3.76
CA SER A 136 -3.15 21.49 3.07
C SER A 136 -4.49 20.88 3.49
N GLY A 137 -4.56 19.55 3.64
CA GLY A 137 -5.75 18.89 4.20
C GLY A 137 -6.01 19.29 5.66
N ARG A 138 -4.95 19.40 6.48
CA ARG A 138 -5.04 19.84 7.88
C ARG A 138 -5.39 21.32 8.04
N ARG A 139 -4.96 22.18 7.12
CA ARG A 139 -5.28 23.63 7.12
C ARG A 139 -6.77 23.88 6.94
N ASN A 140 -7.47 23.00 6.24
CA ASN A 140 -8.92 23.07 6.07
C ASN A 140 -9.68 22.41 7.24
N ALA A 141 -9.00 21.69 8.14
CA ALA A 141 -9.64 21.09 9.30
C ALA A 141 -9.74 22.11 10.44
N SER A 142 -10.90 22.18 11.09
CA SER A 142 -11.06 23.02 12.28
C SER A 142 -10.23 22.47 13.45
N PRO A 143 -9.81 23.33 14.41
CA PRO A 143 -9.12 22.88 15.62
C PRO A 143 -9.89 21.79 16.38
N GLN A 144 -11.22 21.86 16.39
CA GLN A 144 -12.10 20.88 17.04
C GLN A 144 -12.01 19.50 16.38
N VAL A 145 -11.97 19.44 15.05
CA VAL A 145 -11.80 18.17 14.32
C VAL A 145 -10.43 17.56 14.60
N LEU A 146 -9.37 18.38 14.63
CA LEU A 146 -8.02 17.92 14.97
C LEU A 146 -7.93 17.38 16.40
N GLU A 147 -8.58 18.04 17.36
CA GLU A 147 -8.67 17.59 18.75
C GLU A 147 -9.41 16.26 18.86
N ALA A 148 -10.57 16.11 18.20
CA ALA A 148 -11.35 14.88 18.18
C ALA A 148 -10.53 13.71 17.60
N MET A 149 -9.84 13.94 16.49
CA MET A 149 -8.94 12.94 15.90
C MET A 149 -7.77 12.59 16.83
N GLY A 150 -7.24 13.58 17.56
CA GLY A 150 -6.23 13.37 18.60
C GLY A 150 -6.72 12.45 19.72
N LYS A 151 -7.94 12.69 20.23
CA LYS A 151 -8.58 11.84 21.24
C LYS A 151 -8.77 10.40 20.75
N LEU A 152 -9.25 10.22 19.51
CA LEU A 152 -9.41 8.89 18.91
C LEU A 152 -8.07 8.13 18.85
N LYS A 153 -7.00 8.77 18.34
CA LYS A 153 -5.67 8.16 18.28
C LYS A 153 -5.13 7.80 19.66
N ALA A 154 -5.33 8.67 20.65
CA ALA A 154 -4.92 8.41 22.02
C ALA A 154 -5.66 7.19 22.62
N ALA A 155 -6.98 7.10 22.41
CA ALA A 155 -7.79 5.97 22.87
C ALA A 155 -7.33 4.65 22.24
N LEU A 156 -7.08 4.62 20.92
CA LEU A 156 -6.55 3.45 20.23
C LEU A 156 -5.18 3.04 20.76
N ARG A 157 -4.27 4.01 20.95
CA ARG A 157 -2.93 3.75 21.51
C ARG A 157 -3.00 3.15 22.92
N MET A 158 -3.89 3.66 23.77
CA MET A 158 -4.10 3.09 25.11
C MET A 158 -4.64 1.67 25.00
N ARG A 159 -5.65 1.44 24.15
CA ARG A 159 -6.24 0.12 23.97
C ARG A 159 -5.23 -0.92 23.47
N PHE A 160 -4.31 -0.55 22.58
CA PHE A 160 -3.26 -1.46 22.09
C PHE A 160 -2.15 -1.72 23.12
N LYS A 161 -1.99 -0.85 24.13
CA LYS A 161 -1.05 -1.10 25.24
C LYS A 161 -1.55 -2.16 26.21
N ASP A 162 -2.86 -2.35 26.34
CA ASP A 162 -3.47 -3.29 27.29
C ASP A 162 -3.31 -4.77 26.90
N GLY A 163 -2.69 -5.04 25.74
CA GLY A 163 -2.40 -6.38 25.25
C GLY A 163 -3.03 -6.68 23.89
N PRO A 164 -2.87 -7.91 23.39
CA PRO A 164 -3.42 -8.32 22.10
C PRO A 164 -4.95 -8.24 22.10
N LEU A 165 -5.50 -7.74 20.99
CA LEU A 165 -6.94 -7.66 20.80
C LEU A 165 -7.50 -9.01 20.34
N THR A 166 -8.71 -9.31 20.80
CA THR A 166 -9.50 -10.40 20.22
C THR A 166 -9.97 -10.00 18.83
N ASP A 167 -10.16 -10.98 17.94
CA ASP A 167 -10.68 -10.75 16.58
C ASP A 167 -12.01 -9.98 16.60
N GLN A 168 -12.86 -10.27 17.59
CA GLN A 168 -14.11 -9.55 17.81
C GLN A 168 -13.88 -8.07 18.15
N SER A 169 -12.90 -7.75 19.00
CA SER A 169 -12.57 -6.35 19.34
C SER A 169 -12.00 -5.61 18.13
N VAL A 170 -11.17 -6.28 17.32
CA VAL A 170 -10.62 -5.71 16.09
C VAL A 170 -11.76 -5.37 15.13
N ALA A 171 -12.67 -6.32 14.88
CA ALA A 171 -13.83 -6.11 14.02
C ALA A 171 -14.68 -4.93 14.48
N GLN A 172 -14.99 -4.84 15.78
CA GLN A 172 -15.74 -3.72 16.35
C GLN A 172 -15.05 -2.36 16.16
N ILE A 173 -13.74 -2.28 16.39
CA ILE A 173 -12.98 -1.03 16.21
C ILE A 173 -12.98 -0.61 14.74
N VAL A 174 -12.77 -1.56 13.82
CA VAL A 174 -12.79 -1.31 12.37
C VAL A 174 -14.16 -0.79 11.94
N ASP A 175 -15.24 -1.42 12.39
CA ASP A 175 -16.62 -0.99 12.07
C ASP A 175 -16.90 0.44 12.53
N VAL A 176 -16.51 0.79 13.76
CA VAL A 176 -16.69 2.15 14.30
C VAL A 176 -15.91 3.18 13.47
N ILE A 177 -14.67 2.88 13.08
CA ILE A 177 -13.84 3.78 12.28
C ILE A 177 -14.43 3.96 10.88
N ASN A 178 -14.82 2.87 10.23
CA ASN A 178 -15.40 2.93 8.88
C ASN A 178 -16.71 3.72 8.88
N LYS A 179 -17.58 3.48 9.85
CA LYS A 179 -18.83 4.24 9.99
C LYS A 179 -18.57 5.72 10.20
N ALA A 180 -17.63 6.08 11.09
CA ALA A 180 -17.26 7.47 11.29
C ALA A 180 -16.69 8.11 10.02
N ALA A 181 -15.93 7.37 9.21
CA ALA A 181 -15.41 7.85 7.93
C ALA A 181 -16.54 8.09 6.92
N GLU A 182 -17.50 7.16 6.79
CA GLU A 182 -18.69 7.29 5.94
C GLU A 182 -19.54 8.51 6.33
N ASP A 183 -19.75 8.72 7.64
CA ASP A 183 -20.49 9.88 8.16
C ASP A 183 -19.78 11.21 7.82
N VAL A 184 -18.44 11.24 7.88
CA VAL A 184 -17.65 12.42 7.47
C VAL A 184 -17.75 12.67 5.97
N GLU A 185 -17.67 11.64 5.13
CA GLU A 185 -17.78 11.78 3.66
C GLU A 185 -19.16 12.27 3.21
N THR A 186 -20.20 11.91 3.95
CA THR A 186 -21.60 12.31 3.68
C THR A 186 -21.99 13.64 4.33
N SER A 187 -21.20 14.15 5.28
CA SER A 187 -21.35 15.51 5.83
C SER A 187 -20.95 16.56 4.77
N LYS A 188 -21.93 17.01 3.99
CA LYS A 188 -21.81 18.14 3.05
C LYS A 188 -22.78 19.24 3.41
#